data_AF-A0A1F5DEG0-F1
#
_entry.id   AF-A0A1F5DEG0-F1
#
_cell.length_a   1.000
_cell.length_b   1.000
_cell.length_c   1.000
_cell.angle_alpha   90.00
_cell.angle_beta   90.00
_cell.angle_gamma   90.00
#
_symmetry.space_group_name_H-M   'P 1'
#
loop_
_entity.id
_entity.type
_entity.pdbx_description
1 polymer ?
#
loop_
_entity_poly.entity_id
_entity_poly.type
_entity_poly.pdbx_seq_one_letter_code
_entity_poly.pdbx_strand_id
1 'polypeptide(L)'
;MNSSLKYKEQNRIHRRENALKNQAKIRLEVSKHYGHKCACCGESNINFLTIHHINGRNKDCKEDKYSGVHGWRWLKENNYPPGYQLLCWNCNCSLKNHKKEFCPVHHPEIYNFSLPPKKSHYFRFQQVGFQRRRNEVIMHYGNKCNCCDEKRKDFLTIDHIEQPHKVGIHLYGERLYRYIIRNNFPEGFQVLCWNCNCLKGKLNVKLCYVHHPELYTIKPETILEKEDVI
;
A
#
# COMPACT_ATOMS: atom_id res chain seq x y z
N MET A 1 -39.60 8.28 9.31
CA MET A 1 -38.47 7.33 9.52
C MET A 1 -38.58 6.80 10.95
N ASN A 2 -38.68 5.49 11.17
CA ASN A 2 -39.01 4.90 12.48
C ASN A 2 -37.85 5.07 13.50
N SER A 3 -38.11 5.39 14.77
CA SER A 3 -37.06 5.82 15.74
C SER A 3 -35.97 4.76 15.97
N SER A 4 -36.34 3.48 15.90
CA SER A 4 -35.43 2.32 15.98
C SER A 4 -34.42 2.25 14.81
N LEU A 5 -34.82 2.65 13.60
CA LEU A 5 -33.91 2.68 12.44
C LEU A 5 -32.92 3.83 12.54
N LYS A 6 -33.36 4.99 13.04
CA LYS A 6 -32.50 6.15 13.29
C LYS A 6 -31.43 5.83 14.35
N TYR A 7 -31.82 5.16 15.44
CA TYR A 7 -30.90 4.70 16.49
C TYR A 7 -29.87 3.68 15.98
N LYS A 8 -30.29 2.70 15.17
CA LYS A 8 -29.38 1.71 14.57
C LYS A 8 -28.34 2.37 13.66
N GLU A 9 -28.75 3.33 12.83
CA GLU A 9 -27.83 4.05 11.94
C GLU A 9 -26.84 4.93 12.72
N GLN A 10 -27.32 5.68 13.73
CA GLN A 10 -26.45 6.49 14.60
C GLN A 10 -25.41 5.63 15.32
N ASN A 11 -25.81 4.49 15.87
CA ASN A 11 -24.88 3.54 16.50
C ASN A 11 -23.87 2.96 15.50
N ARG A 12 -24.27 2.72 14.25
CA ARG A 12 -23.36 2.25 13.19
C ARG A 12 -22.29 3.29 12.89
N ILE A 13 -22.69 4.55 12.76
CA ILE A 13 -21.78 5.69 12.53
C ILE A 13 -20.81 5.80 13.71
N HIS A 14 -21.33 5.85 14.94
CA HIS A 14 -20.50 5.98 16.14
C HIS A 14 -19.48 4.83 16.31
N ARG A 15 -19.90 3.57 16.09
CA ARG A 15 -19.00 2.42 16.13
C ARG A 15 -17.89 2.52 15.07
N ARG A 16 -18.23 2.99 13.87
CA ARG A 16 -17.26 3.18 12.79
C ARG A 16 -16.25 4.27 13.13
N GLU A 17 -16.69 5.40 13.68
CA GLU A 17 -15.81 6.48 14.13
C GLU A 17 -14.84 5.99 15.23
N ASN A 18 -15.36 5.30 16.25
CA ASN A 18 -14.52 4.74 17.32
C ASN A 18 -13.52 3.70 16.79
N ALA A 19 -13.92 2.88 15.82
CA ALA A 19 -13.01 1.92 15.19
C ALA A 19 -11.86 2.62 14.44
N LEU A 20 -12.15 3.71 13.73
CA LEU A 20 -11.14 4.51 13.03
C LEU A 20 -10.21 5.22 14.03
N LYS A 21 -10.74 5.79 15.11
CA LYS A 21 -9.96 6.38 16.21
C LYS A 21 -8.99 5.37 16.80
N ASN A 22 -9.51 4.21 17.21
CA ASN A 22 -8.70 3.15 17.78
C ASN A 22 -7.65 2.64 16.80
N GLN A 23 -7.98 2.53 15.51
CA GLN A 23 -7.02 2.15 14.48
C GLN A 23 -5.89 3.18 14.35
N ALA A 24 -6.21 4.48 14.32
CA ALA A 24 -5.22 5.55 14.24
C ALA A 24 -4.29 5.53 15.46
N LYS A 25 -4.84 5.38 16.67
CA LYS A 25 -4.09 5.27 17.93
C LYS A 25 -3.13 4.07 17.92
N ILE A 26 -3.63 2.87 17.58
CA ILE A 26 -2.79 1.67 17.49
C ILE A 26 -1.69 1.85 16.45
N ARG A 27 -2.00 2.40 15.26
CA ARG A 27 -0.99 2.67 14.23
C ARG A 27 0.09 3.61 14.77
N LEU A 28 -0.28 4.68 15.48
CA LEU A 28 0.67 5.63 16.04
C LEU A 28 1.59 4.99 17.10
N GLU A 29 1.02 4.25 18.05
CA GLU A 29 1.77 3.58 19.12
C GLU A 29 2.76 2.55 18.55
N VAL A 30 2.28 1.66 17.68
CA VAL A 30 3.12 0.66 17.01
C VAL A 30 4.17 1.35 16.14
N SER A 31 3.79 2.39 15.40
CA SER A 31 4.74 3.14 14.58
C SER A 31 5.85 3.75 15.43
N LYS A 32 5.51 4.41 16.56
CA LYS A 32 6.49 4.96 17.51
C LYS A 32 7.44 3.88 18.04
N HIS A 33 6.92 2.71 18.41
CA HIS A 33 7.75 1.61 18.89
C HIS A 33 8.80 1.18 17.84
N TYR A 34 8.39 1.02 16.58
CA TYR A 34 9.29 0.60 15.49
C TYR A 34 9.99 1.78 14.77
N GLY A 35 10.17 2.92 15.45
CA GLY A 35 11.02 4.03 15.00
C GLY A 35 10.34 5.14 14.19
N HIS A 36 9.03 5.04 13.94
CA HIS A 36 8.17 6.05 13.29
C HIS A 36 8.57 6.50 11.88
N LYS A 37 9.43 5.74 11.21
CA LYS A 37 9.88 6.04 9.86
C LYS A 37 10.18 4.77 9.10
N CYS A 38 10.21 4.85 7.78
CA CYS A 38 10.67 3.77 6.93
C CYS A 38 12.14 3.48 7.23
N ALA A 39 12.44 2.25 7.64
CA ALA A 39 13.80 1.80 7.92
C ALA A 39 14.73 1.90 6.70
N CYS A 40 14.17 1.83 5.48
CA CYS A 40 14.93 1.93 4.23
C CYS A 40 15.21 3.39 3.82
N CYS A 41 14.17 4.20 3.59
CA CYS A 41 14.34 5.52 2.96
C CYS A 41 14.00 6.72 3.86
N GLY A 42 13.67 6.48 5.14
CA GLY A 42 13.38 7.55 6.09
C GLY A 42 12.00 8.23 5.97
N GLU A 43 11.15 7.82 5.03
CA GLU A 43 9.75 8.30 4.93
C GLU A 43 9.06 8.24 6.30
N SER A 44 8.53 9.36 6.78
CA SER A 44 7.99 9.50 8.14
C SER A 44 6.48 9.70 8.17
N ASN A 45 5.82 9.89 7.02
CA ASN A 45 4.37 9.97 6.98
C ASN A 45 3.76 8.60 7.30
N ILE A 46 3.17 8.49 8.50
CA ILE A 46 2.59 7.24 9.02
C ILE A 46 1.58 6.58 8.08
N ASN A 47 0.94 7.35 7.20
CA ASN A 47 -0.05 6.82 6.28
C ASN A 47 0.59 5.99 5.16
N PHE A 48 1.80 6.36 4.77
CA PHE A 48 2.62 5.60 3.83
C PHE A 48 3.30 4.38 4.46
N LEU A 49 3.37 4.31 5.79
CA LEU A 49 4.01 3.22 6.50
C LEU A 49 3.16 1.95 6.59
N THR A 50 3.85 0.82 6.45
CA THR A 50 3.33 -0.54 6.55
C THR A 50 4.32 -1.44 7.31
N ILE A 51 3.81 -2.54 7.87
CA ILE A 51 4.62 -3.53 8.58
C ILE A 51 5.28 -4.47 7.57
N HIS A 52 6.60 -4.57 7.65
CA HIS A 52 7.42 -5.52 6.92
C HIS A 52 7.98 -6.58 7.87
N HIS A 53 7.99 -7.84 7.42
CA HIS A 53 8.56 -8.95 8.18
C HIS A 53 10.02 -9.13 7.73
N ILE A 54 10.99 -8.85 8.61
CA ILE A 54 12.43 -8.80 8.26
C ILE A 54 12.88 -10.14 7.67
N ASN A 55 12.42 -11.25 8.25
CA ASN A 55 12.78 -12.62 7.83
C ASN A 55 11.84 -13.20 6.77
N GLY A 56 10.94 -12.39 6.20
CA GLY A 56 9.84 -12.85 5.37
C GLY A 56 8.72 -13.51 6.19
N ARG A 57 7.69 -13.99 5.49
CA ARG A 57 6.55 -14.67 6.11
C ARG A 57 6.69 -16.18 6.03
N ASN A 58 6.49 -16.84 7.15
CA ASN A 58 6.25 -18.27 7.29
C ASN A 58 4.74 -18.54 7.23
N LYS A 59 4.29 -19.36 6.27
CA LYS A 59 2.86 -19.63 6.07
C LYS A 59 2.23 -20.49 7.18
N ASP A 60 3.06 -21.25 7.88
CA ASP A 60 2.62 -22.18 8.93
C ASP A 60 2.49 -21.48 10.29
N CYS A 61 3.21 -20.37 10.44
CA CYS A 61 3.21 -19.47 11.57
C CYS A 61 1.89 -18.67 11.64
N LYS A 62 1.22 -18.63 12.79
CA LYS A 62 -0.11 -18.01 12.92
C LYS A 62 -0.03 -16.49 12.84
N GLU A 63 1.00 -15.92 13.43
CA GLU A 63 1.28 -14.50 13.51
C GLU A 63 1.53 -13.88 12.13
N ASP A 64 2.20 -14.61 11.23
CA ASP A 64 2.49 -14.17 9.86
C ASP A 64 1.26 -14.14 8.93
N LYS A 65 0.11 -14.63 9.42
CA LYS A 65 -1.19 -14.51 8.75
C LYS A 65 -1.84 -13.16 9.01
N TYR A 66 -1.48 -12.46 10.09
CA TYR A 66 -2.05 -11.16 10.38
C TYR A 66 -1.55 -10.10 9.39
N SER A 67 -2.48 -9.28 8.90
CA SER A 67 -2.18 -8.20 7.96
C SER A 67 -3.18 -7.07 8.13
N GLY A 68 -2.88 -5.91 7.53
CA GLY A 68 -3.71 -4.72 7.68
C GLY A 68 -3.95 -4.42 9.16
N VAL A 69 -5.19 -4.09 9.53
CA VAL A 69 -5.59 -3.70 10.89
C VAL A 69 -5.24 -4.77 11.94
N HIS A 70 -5.43 -6.05 11.59
CA HIS A 70 -5.16 -7.15 12.51
C HIS A 70 -3.67 -7.30 12.80
N GLY A 71 -2.80 -7.05 11.81
CA GLY A 71 -1.35 -7.06 12.03
C GLY A 71 -0.91 -5.99 13.01
N TRP A 72 -1.38 -4.75 12.82
CA TRP A 72 -1.09 -3.65 13.76
C TRP A 72 -1.57 -3.95 15.18
N ARG A 73 -2.80 -4.48 15.31
CA ARG A 73 -3.37 -4.85 16.61
C ARG A 73 -2.57 -5.98 17.27
N TRP A 74 -2.26 -7.03 16.53
CA TRP A 74 -1.51 -8.17 17.05
C TRP A 74 -0.13 -7.76 17.58
N LEU A 75 0.59 -6.87 16.88
CA LEU A 75 1.88 -6.36 17.35
C LEU A 75 1.76 -5.66 18.71
N LYS A 76 0.72 -4.82 18.89
CA LYS A 76 0.46 -4.16 20.18
C LYS A 76 0.11 -5.17 21.27
N GLU A 77 -0.80 -6.10 20.98
CA GLU A 77 -1.28 -7.10 21.95
C GLU A 77 -0.19 -8.09 22.39
N ASN A 78 0.87 -8.26 21.59
CA ASN A 78 1.99 -9.13 21.87
C ASN A 78 3.26 -8.37 22.30
N ASN A 79 3.10 -7.16 22.85
CA ASN A 79 4.19 -6.34 23.38
C ASN A 79 5.32 -6.04 22.38
N TYR A 80 4.96 -5.80 21.12
CA TYR A 80 5.87 -5.36 20.06
C TYR A 80 7.07 -6.31 19.83
N PRO A 81 6.83 -7.54 19.35
CA PRO A 81 7.88 -8.52 19.17
C PRO A 81 8.95 -8.09 18.15
N PRO A 82 10.20 -8.54 18.27
CA PRO A 82 11.23 -8.30 17.26
C PRO A 82 10.89 -9.01 15.94
N GLY A 83 11.66 -8.73 14.88
CA GLY A 83 11.49 -9.36 13.56
C GLY A 83 10.57 -8.58 12.59
N TYR A 84 10.07 -7.42 13.03
CA TYR A 84 9.29 -6.50 12.22
C TYR A 84 10.00 -5.16 12.06
N GLN A 85 9.76 -4.50 10.93
CA GLN A 85 10.19 -3.13 10.69
C GLN A 85 9.10 -2.33 9.98
N LEU A 86 9.18 -1.01 10.07
CA LEU A 86 8.34 -0.12 9.26
C LEU A 86 9.00 0.12 7.91
N LEU A 87 8.24 -0.01 6.84
CA LEU A 87 8.62 0.45 5.51
C LEU A 87 7.50 1.30 4.92
N CYS A 88 7.85 2.24 4.04
CA CYS A 88 6.84 2.85 3.18
C CYS A 88 6.36 1.81 2.14
N TRP A 89 5.15 1.97 1.60
CA TRP A 89 4.61 1.06 0.59
C TRP A 89 5.51 0.95 -0.65
N ASN A 90 6.13 2.03 -1.09
CA ASN A 90 7.12 2.02 -2.17
C ASN A 90 8.26 1.03 -1.89
N CYS A 91 8.95 1.16 -0.74
CA CYS A 91 10.05 0.27 -0.37
C CYS A 91 9.60 -1.17 -0.12
N ASN A 92 8.47 -1.36 0.57
CA ASN A 92 7.92 -2.69 0.85
C ASN A 92 7.55 -3.44 -0.45
N CYS A 93 6.94 -2.75 -1.41
CA CYS A 93 6.59 -3.34 -2.70
C CYS A 93 7.82 -3.66 -3.55
N SER A 94 8.84 -2.79 -3.56
CA SER A 94 10.11 -3.09 -4.23
C SER A 94 10.88 -4.24 -3.59
N LEU A 95 10.67 -4.52 -2.31
CA LEU A 95 11.26 -5.66 -1.61
C LEU A 95 10.53 -6.99 -1.82
N LYS A 96 9.31 -7.02 -2.37
CA LYS A 96 8.46 -8.22 -2.43
C LYS A 96 9.16 -9.47 -2.98
N ASN A 97 10.11 -9.31 -3.90
CA ASN A 97 10.86 -10.40 -4.53
C ASN A 97 12.27 -10.63 -3.95
N HIS A 98 12.63 -9.90 -2.89
CA HIS A 98 13.95 -9.91 -2.28
C HIS A 98 13.82 -10.26 -0.79
N LYS A 99 14.64 -11.20 -0.31
CA LYS A 99 14.76 -11.52 1.11
C LYS A 99 15.85 -10.64 1.73
N LYS A 100 15.64 -9.33 1.73
CA LYS A 100 16.61 -8.31 2.18
C LYS A 100 15.88 -7.25 2.99
N GLU A 101 16.63 -6.56 3.84
CA GLU A 101 16.12 -5.53 4.74
C GLU A 101 15.81 -4.20 4.02
N PHE A 102 16.65 -3.85 3.03
CA PHE A 102 16.61 -2.58 2.30
C PHE A 102 16.33 -2.78 0.83
N CYS A 103 15.58 -1.88 0.19
CA CYS A 103 15.12 -2.07 -1.19
C CYS A 103 16.20 -1.77 -2.23
N PRO A 104 16.16 -2.39 -3.42
CA PRO A 104 17.18 -2.21 -4.45
C PRO A 104 17.19 -0.81 -5.09
N VAL A 105 16.12 -0.04 -4.86
CA VAL A 105 15.95 1.32 -5.42
C VAL A 105 16.77 2.35 -4.64
N HIS A 106 16.86 2.19 -3.32
CA HIS A 106 17.64 3.09 -2.46
C HIS A 106 19.02 2.52 -2.12
N HIS A 107 19.16 1.20 -2.13
CA HIS A 107 20.39 0.50 -1.72
C HIS A 107 20.88 -0.48 -2.79
N PRO A 108 21.13 -0.04 -4.04
CA PRO A 108 21.56 -0.92 -5.12
C PRO A 108 22.87 -1.66 -4.81
N GLU A 109 23.74 -1.10 -3.98
CA GLU A 109 25.02 -1.67 -3.54
C GLU A 109 24.89 -3.00 -2.79
N ILE A 110 23.73 -3.24 -2.16
CA ILE A 110 23.44 -4.50 -1.43
C ILE A 110 23.07 -5.63 -2.40
N TYR A 111 22.77 -5.29 -3.66
CA TYR A 111 22.25 -6.20 -4.65
C TYR A 111 23.31 -6.55 -5.68
N ASN A 112 23.74 -7.81 -5.66
CA ASN A 112 24.56 -8.35 -6.72
C ASN A 112 23.66 -8.74 -7.92
N PHE A 113 23.37 -7.77 -8.79
CA PHE A 113 22.57 -7.98 -10.00
C PHE A 113 23.25 -8.90 -11.02
N SER A 114 24.52 -9.26 -10.82
CA SER A 114 25.32 -10.08 -11.74
C SER A 114 24.97 -11.57 -11.70
N LEU A 115 24.22 -12.04 -10.70
CA LEU A 115 23.76 -13.42 -10.63
C LEU A 115 22.25 -13.51 -10.84
N PRO A 116 21.77 -13.99 -12.00
CA PRO A 116 20.36 -14.28 -12.16
C PRO A 116 19.98 -15.36 -11.13
N PRO A 117 18.82 -15.23 -10.45
CA PRO A 117 18.42 -16.24 -9.47
C PRO A 117 18.34 -17.62 -10.14
N LYS A 118 18.74 -18.68 -9.42
CA LYS A 118 18.68 -20.11 -9.83
C LYS A 118 17.22 -20.57 -10.02
N LYS A 119 16.47 -19.93 -10.91
CA LYS A 119 15.10 -20.27 -11.30
C LYS A 119 15.12 -20.77 -12.73
N SER A 120 14.13 -21.59 -13.10
CA SER A 120 14.05 -22.15 -14.45
C SER A 120 14.06 -21.06 -15.52
N HIS A 121 14.61 -21.37 -16.70
CA HIS A 121 14.66 -20.46 -17.85
C HIS A 121 13.28 -19.87 -18.20
N TYR A 122 12.23 -20.68 -18.08
CA TYR A 122 10.84 -20.26 -18.22
C TYR A 122 10.41 -19.19 -17.20
N PHE A 123 10.79 -19.35 -15.93
CA PHE A 123 10.51 -18.35 -14.89
C PHE A 123 11.26 -17.03 -15.15
N ARG A 124 12.45 -17.09 -15.76
CA ARG A 124 13.20 -15.90 -16.19
C ARG A 124 12.47 -15.18 -17.33
N PHE A 125 12.00 -15.91 -18.35
CA PHE A 125 11.23 -15.32 -19.45
C PHE A 125 9.91 -14.69 -19.01
N GLN A 126 9.19 -15.33 -18.08
CA GLN A 126 7.96 -14.75 -17.54
C GLN A 126 8.22 -13.42 -16.81
N GLN A 127 9.31 -13.32 -16.04
CA GLN A 127 9.68 -12.07 -15.36
C GLN A 127 10.10 -10.98 -16.34
N VAL A 128 10.95 -11.29 -17.33
CA VAL A 128 11.39 -10.30 -18.33
C VAL A 128 10.19 -9.81 -19.15
N GLY A 129 9.32 -10.73 -19.59
CA GLY A 129 8.10 -10.38 -20.31
C GLY A 129 7.14 -9.52 -19.47
N PHE A 130 6.98 -9.85 -18.19
CA PHE A 130 6.17 -9.06 -17.26
C PHE A 130 6.73 -7.64 -17.11
N GLN A 131 8.03 -7.50 -16.86
CA GLN A 131 8.65 -6.18 -16.70
C GLN A 131 8.58 -5.36 -17.98
N ARG A 132 8.75 -5.98 -19.14
CA ARG A 132 8.58 -5.31 -20.45
C ARG A 132 7.16 -4.75 -20.60
N ARG A 133 6.13 -5.59 -20.44
CA ARG A 133 4.72 -5.16 -20.54
C ARG A 133 4.36 -4.12 -19.51
N ARG A 134 4.81 -4.30 -18.26
CA ARG A 134 4.62 -3.32 -17.19
C ARG A 134 5.21 -1.97 -17.56
N ASN A 135 6.44 -1.95 -18.06
CA ASN A 135 7.12 -0.71 -18.45
C ASN A 135 6.43 -0.03 -19.63
N GLU A 136 6.02 -0.80 -20.64
CA GLU A 136 5.25 -0.31 -21.78
C GLU A 136 3.96 0.37 -21.34
N VAL A 137 3.19 -0.29 -20.49
CA VAL A 137 1.94 0.26 -19.93
C VAL A 137 2.19 1.52 -19.09
N ILE A 138 3.16 1.49 -18.16
CA ILE A 138 3.50 2.66 -17.32
C ILE A 138 3.93 3.85 -18.19
N MET A 139 4.70 3.61 -19.25
CA MET A 139 5.15 4.66 -20.16
C MET A 139 3.98 5.29 -20.91
N HIS A 140 3.04 4.47 -21.41
CA HIS A 140 1.85 4.96 -22.10
C HIS A 140 1.03 5.92 -21.23
N TYR A 141 0.76 5.54 -19.98
CA TYR A 141 -0.04 6.34 -19.06
C TYR A 141 0.75 7.44 -18.30
N GLY A 142 1.89 7.87 -18.85
CA GLY A 142 2.58 9.10 -18.43
C GLY A 142 3.89 8.93 -17.64
N ASN A 143 4.30 7.70 -17.32
CA ASN A 143 5.60 7.37 -16.71
C ASN A 143 5.94 8.09 -15.37
N LYS A 144 4.94 8.65 -14.71
CA LYS A 144 5.06 9.31 -13.41
C LYS A 144 3.79 9.08 -12.60
N CYS A 145 3.88 9.16 -11.28
CA CYS A 145 2.69 9.14 -10.44
C CYS A 145 1.78 10.33 -10.79
N ASN A 146 0.50 10.08 -10.98
CA ASN A 146 -0.50 11.12 -11.25
C ASN A 146 -0.87 11.93 -9.99
N CYS A 147 -0.46 11.45 -8.82
CA CYS A 147 -0.78 12.06 -7.52
C CYS A 147 0.38 12.85 -6.91
N CYS A 148 1.64 12.50 -7.22
CA CYS A 148 2.84 13.16 -6.71
C CYS A 148 4.01 13.02 -7.69
N ASP A 149 5.16 13.62 -7.41
CA ASP A 149 6.31 13.67 -8.34
C ASP A 149 7.17 12.39 -8.44
N GLU A 150 6.70 11.25 -7.92
CA GLU A 150 7.45 10.00 -8.03
C GLU A 150 7.53 9.53 -9.49
N LYS A 151 8.76 9.25 -9.97
CA LYS A 151 9.06 8.87 -11.36
C LYS A 151 9.81 7.55 -11.45
N ARG A 152 10.35 7.01 -10.35
CA ARG A 152 11.09 5.75 -10.36
C ARG A 152 10.14 4.61 -10.66
N LYS A 153 10.37 3.95 -11.80
CA LYS A 153 9.49 2.90 -12.31
C LYS A 153 9.24 1.80 -11.30
N ASP A 154 10.19 1.46 -10.44
CA ASP A 154 10.05 0.45 -9.38
C ASP A 154 8.96 0.76 -8.35
N PHE A 155 8.65 2.04 -8.16
CA PHE A 155 7.63 2.49 -7.22
C PHE A 155 6.27 2.72 -7.87
N LEU A 156 6.19 2.72 -9.20
CA LEU A 156 4.95 2.96 -9.94
C LEU A 156 4.10 1.70 -10.09
N THR A 157 2.79 1.88 -10.24
CA THR A 157 1.83 0.82 -10.52
C THR A 157 0.65 1.41 -11.28
N ILE A 158 -0.08 0.55 -12.00
CA ILE A 158 -1.36 0.93 -12.60
C ILE A 158 -2.46 0.83 -11.56
N ASP A 159 -3.29 1.86 -11.54
CA ASP A 159 -4.50 2.00 -10.76
C ASP A 159 -5.69 2.28 -11.69
N HIS A 160 -6.89 1.92 -11.24
CA HIS A 160 -8.12 2.26 -11.94
C HIS A 160 -8.60 3.64 -11.45
N ILE A 161 -8.80 4.61 -12.35
CA ILE A 161 -9.23 5.98 -11.98
C ILE A 161 -10.53 5.93 -11.18
N GLU A 162 -11.48 5.11 -11.63
CA GLU A 162 -12.72 4.80 -10.92
C GLU A 162 -12.68 3.32 -10.51
N GLN A 163 -13.05 3.00 -9.26
CA GLN A 163 -13.08 1.60 -8.84
C GLN A 163 -14.20 0.87 -9.59
N PRO A 164 -13.91 -0.17 -10.40
CA PRO A 164 -14.95 -0.92 -11.08
C PRO A 164 -15.64 -1.82 -10.05
N HIS A 165 -16.62 -1.30 -9.33
CA HIS A 165 -17.37 -2.08 -8.35
C HIS A 165 -18.45 -2.99 -9.00
N LYS A 166 -18.59 -3.05 -10.33
CA LYS A 166 -19.72 -3.77 -10.96
C LYS A 166 -19.44 -4.57 -12.24
N VAL A 167 -18.22 -4.60 -12.77
CA VAL A 167 -17.92 -5.35 -14.01
C VAL A 167 -17.03 -6.54 -13.66
N GLY A 168 -17.57 -7.75 -13.81
CA GLY A 168 -17.10 -9.03 -13.26
C GLY A 168 -15.72 -9.55 -13.71
N ILE A 169 -14.73 -8.69 -13.93
CA ILE A 169 -13.36 -9.10 -14.25
C ILE A 169 -12.37 -8.38 -13.33
N HIS A 170 -11.99 -9.04 -12.23
CA HIS A 170 -10.90 -8.59 -11.36
C HIS A 170 -9.54 -8.90 -12.03
N LEU A 171 -9.06 -7.99 -12.88
CA LEU A 171 -7.73 -8.07 -13.48
C LEU A 171 -6.68 -7.38 -12.61
N TYR A 172 -5.55 -8.06 -12.38
CA TYR A 172 -4.40 -7.51 -11.67
C TYR A 172 -3.09 -8.05 -12.22
N GLY A 173 -2.02 -7.30 -11.97
CA GLY A 173 -0.65 -7.65 -12.37
C GLY A 173 -0.53 -7.99 -13.85
N GLU A 174 0.06 -9.14 -14.14
CA GLU A 174 0.35 -9.60 -15.50
C GLU A 174 -0.90 -9.72 -16.38
N ARG A 175 -2.04 -10.13 -15.83
CA ARG A 175 -3.29 -10.24 -16.61
C ARG A 175 -3.82 -8.87 -17.00
N LEU A 176 -3.71 -7.89 -16.11
CA LEU A 176 -4.11 -6.51 -16.37
C LEU A 176 -3.25 -5.88 -17.47
N TYR A 177 -1.92 -6.02 -17.39
CA TYR A 177 -1.04 -5.46 -18.43
C TYR A 177 -1.29 -6.07 -19.80
N ARG A 178 -1.52 -7.39 -19.87
CA ARG A 178 -1.92 -8.04 -21.12
C ARG A 178 -3.25 -7.52 -21.65
N TYR A 179 -4.24 -7.30 -20.78
CA TYR A 179 -5.52 -6.74 -21.19
C TYR A 179 -5.35 -5.33 -21.76
N ILE A 180 -4.65 -4.45 -21.05
CA ILE A 180 -4.40 -3.07 -21.49
C ILE A 180 -3.76 -3.05 -22.89
N ILE A 181 -2.69 -3.83 -23.10
CA ILE A 181 -1.98 -3.85 -24.39
C ILE A 181 -2.90 -4.43 -25.50
N ARG A 182 -3.62 -5.52 -25.23
CA ARG A 182 -4.51 -6.16 -26.22
C ARG A 182 -5.72 -5.31 -26.60
N ASN A 183 -6.14 -4.40 -25.72
CA ASN A 183 -7.25 -3.49 -25.95
C ASN A 183 -6.76 -2.08 -26.32
N ASN A 184 -5.52 -1.96 -26.80
CA ASN A 184 -4.92 -0.72 -27.30
C ASN A 184 -4.96 0.43 -26.28
N PHE A 185 -4.56 0.15 -25.03
CA PHE A 185 -4.44 1.12 -23.95
C PHE A 185 -5.73 1.92 -23.66
N PRO A 186 -6.79 1.26 -23.19
CA PRO A 186 -8.07 1.91 -22.92
C PRO A 186 -7.97 3.01 -21.86
N GLU A 187 -8.92 3.95 -21.87
CA GLU A 187 -9.07 4.94 -20.80
C GLU A 187 -9.48 4.29 -19.46
N GLY A 188 -9.48 5.09 -18.38
CA GLY A 188 -9.89 4.64 -17.04
C GLY A 188 -8.76 4.09 -16.17
N PHE A 189 -7.51 4.14 -16.65
CA PHE A 189 -6.32 3.78 -15.89
C PHE A 189 -5.42 4.99 -15.64
N GLN A 190 -4.71 4.98 -14.52
CA GLN A 190 -3.70 5.99 -14.18
C GLN A 190 -2.47 5.32 -13.56
N VAL A 191 -1.33 6.00 -13.66
CA VAL A 191 -0.10 5.59 -12.96
C VAL A 191 -0.09 6.24 -11.58
N LEU A 192 0.12 5.45 -10.53
CA LEU A 192 0.35 5.92 -9.17
C LEU A 192 1.60 5.27 -8.58
N CYS A 193 2.28 5.92 -7.64
CA CYS A 193 3.25 5.22 -6.81
C CYS A 193 2.53 4.31 -5.79
N TRP A 194 3.19 3.28 -5.25
CA TRP A 194 2.60 2.37 -4.28
C TRP A 194 2.07 3.08 -3.03
N ASN A 195 2.78 4.10 -2.53
CA ASN A 195 2.29 4.96 -1.45
C ASN A 195 0.91 5.55 -1.80
N CYS A 196 0.78 6.26 -2.93
CA CYS A 196 -0.48 6.88 -3.35
C CYS A 196 -1.58 5.85 -3.68
N ASN A 197 -1.24 4.76 -4.38
CA ASN A 197 -2.17 3.70 -4.75
C ASN A 197 -2.78 3.04 -3.50
N CYS A 198 -1.96 2.71 -2.50
CA CYS A 198 -2.42 2.10 -1.26
C CYS A 198 -3.27 3.03 -0.40
N LEU A 199 -3.07 4.36 -0.47
CA LEU A 199 -3.96 5.31 0.20
C LEU A 199 -5.27 5.49 -0.57
N LYS A 200 -5.23 5.56 -1.90
CA LYS A 200 -6.40 5.70 -2.75
C LYS A 200 -7.39 4.56 -2.53
N GLY A 201 -6.90 3.32 -2.51
CA GLY A 201 -7.71 2.12 -2.28
C GLY A 201 -8.46 2.10 -0.93
N LYS A 202 -8.08 2.97 0.03
CA LYS A 202 -8.79 3.10 1.31
C LYS A 202 -10.01 4.03 1.24
N LEU A 203 -10.12 4.90 0.24
CA LEU A 203 -11.06 6.04 0.28
C LEU A 203 -11.96 6.24 -0.95
N ASN A 204 -11.93 5.38 -1.97
CA ASN A 204 -12.76 5.50 -3.19
C ASN A 204 -12.80 6.91 -3.82
N VAL A 205 -11.62 7.50 -3.94
CA VAL A 205 -11.33 8.87 -4.37
C VAL A 205 -10.28 8.81 -5.47
N LYS A 206 -10.11 9.86 -6.28
CA LYS A 206 -9.19 9.82 -7.44
C LYS A 206 -7.71 9.96 -7.06
N LEU A 207 -7.39 10.73 -6.02
CA LEU A 207 -6.03 11.04 -5.54
C LEU A 207 -5.94 10.89 -4.03
N CYS A 208 -4.74 10.78 -3.43
CA CYS A 208 -4.60 10.52 -1.99
C CYS A 208 -4.67 11.82 -1.14
N TYR A 209 -5.29 11.75 0.04
CA TYR A 209 -5.47 12.90 0.95
C TYR A 209 -4.18 13.49 1.49
N VAL A 210 -3.07 12.75 1.49
CA VAL A 210 -1.78 13.27 1.94
C VAL A 210 -1.25 14.35 0.99
N HIS A 211 -1.47 14.19 -0.32
CA HIS A 211 -1.03 15.16 -1.33
C HIS A 211 -2.15 16.10 -1.78
N HIS A 212 -3.41 15.67 -1.64
CA HIS A 212 -4.60 16.42 -2.08
C HIS A 212 -5.63 16.52 -0.95
N PRO A 213 -5.27 17.09 0.22
CA PRO A 213 -6.17 17.18 1.39
C PRO A 213 -7.44 17.98 1.12
N GLU A 214 -7.41 18.91 0.17
CA GLU A 214 -8.55 19.73 -0.26
C GLU A 214 -9.69 18.93 -0.91
N LEU A 215 -9.39 17.72 -1.42
CA LEU A 215 -10.40 16.84 -1.99
C LEU A 215 -11.20 16.05 -0.94
N TYR A 216 -10.94 16.28 0.36
CA TYR A 216 -11.48 15.46 1.44
C TYR A 216 -12.19 16.30 2.50
N THR A 217 -13.44 15.95 2.78
CA THR A 217 -14.25 16.57 3.83
C THR A 217 -13.99 15.99 5.23
N ILE A 218 -13.44 14.77 5.30
CA ILE A 218 -13.04 14.10 6.55
C ILE A 218 -11.56 13.76 6.44
N LYS A 219 -10.72 14.49 7.18
CA LYS A 219 -9.27 14.23 7.22
C LYS A 219 -9.00 13.13 8.26
N PRO A 220 -8.25 12.06 7.93
CA PRO A 220 -7.91 11.04 8.93
C PRO A 220 -7.18 11.58 10.16
N GLU A 221 -6.41 12.67 10.06
CA GLU A 221 -5.83 13.38 11.21
C GLU A 221 -6.87 14.03 12.15
N THR A 222 -8.01 14.50 11.65
CA THR A 222 -9.10 15.08 12.50
C THR A 222 -9.78 14.06 13.42
N ILE A 223 -9.42 12.79 13.30
CA ILE A 223 -9.88 11.70 14.16
C ILE A 223 -9.12 11.70 15.50
N LEU A 224 -7.88 12.18 15.53
CA LEU A 224 -7.02 12.24 16.74
C LEU A 224 -7.04 13.61 17.43
N GLU A 225 -7.23 14.72 16.70
CA GLU A 225 -7.16 16.09 17.23
C GLU A 225 -8.33 16.51 18.14
N LYS A 226 -9.38 15.69 18.27
CA LYS A 226 -10.57 16.04 19.09
C LYS A 226 -10.38 15.85 20.60
N GLU A 227 -9.18 15.53 21.09
CA GLU A 227 -8.92 15.28 22.52
C GLU A 227 -7.92 16.26 23.16
N ASP A 228 -7.35 17.23 22.44
CA ASP A 228 -6.48 18.27 23.04
C ASP A 228 -7.24 19.54 23.49
N VAL A 229 -8.58 19.49 23.53
CA VAL A 229 -9.42 20.52 24.14
C VAL A 229 -10.50 19.84 24.98
N ILE A 230 -10.19 19.55 26.24
CA ILE A 230 -11.02 19.70 27.46
C ILE A 230 -10.11 19.41 28.66
#